data_AF-A0A9N9MIT1-F1
#
_entry.id   AF-A0A9N9MIT1-F1
#
_cell.length_a   1.000
_cell.length_b   1.000
_cell.length_c   1.000
_cell.angle_alpha   90.00
_cell.angle_beta   90.00
_cell.angle_gamma   90.00
#
_symmetry.space_group_name_H-M   'P 1'
#
loop_
_entity.id
_entity.type
_entity.pdbx_description
1 polymer ?
#
loop_
_entity_poly.entity_id
_entity_poly.type
_entity_poly.pdbx_seq_one_letter_code
_entity_poly.pdbx_strand_id
1 'polypeptide(L)'
;MDRNQENQTISAEDFESFASGFANEATGTNRGNNAFNMTEFMTSINQVMNQNAMVLQALMNNQQNQIPQRNYAVIPDFSKTISDYAGEDLDKSKSWLESLESAATLHHWPDEFILETARSKLTGAALHWYEAR
;
A
#
# COMPACT_ATOMS: atom_id res chain seq x y z
N MET A 1 -1.15 11.79 -26.92
CA MET A 1 -0.16 12.61 -26.19
C MET A 1 0.64 11.65 -25.33
N ASP A 2 1.67 11.06 -25.93
CA ASP A 2 2.57 10.08 -25.31
C ASP A 2 3.45 10.75 -24.27
N ARG A 3 3.42 10.24 -23.03
CA ARG A 3 4.40 10.56 -22.00
C ARG A 3 5.37 9.40 -21.88
N ASN A 4 6.32 9.33 -22.81
CA ASN A 4 7.56 8.59 -22.59
C ASN A 4 8.44 9.45 -21.67
N GLN A 5 8.38 9.18 -20.37
CA GLN A 5 9.44 9.61 -19.46
C GLN A 5 10.63 8.69 -19.70
N GLU A 6 11.64 9.23 -20.36
CA GLU A 6 12.95 8.60 -20.51
C GLU A 6 13.48 8.28 -19.11
N ASN A 7 13.68 6.99 -18.83
CA ASN A 7 14.56 6.55 -17.75
C ASN A 7 15.93 7.19 -18.00
N GLN A 8 16.24 8.26 -17.28
CA GLN A 8 17.58 8.81 -17.21
C GLN A 8 18.44 7.81 -16.43
N THR A 9 18.94 6.82 -17.15
CA THR A 9 20.07 6.01 -16.68
C THR A 9 21.24 6.97 -16.53
N ILE A 10 21.64 7.26 -15.29
CA ILE A 10 22.85 8.03 -14.98
C ILE A 10 24.01 7.38 -15.76
N SER A 11 24.64 8.15 -16.65
CA SER A 11 25.73 7.65 -17.49
C SER A 11 26.95 7.38 -16.61
N ALA A 12 27.78 6.40 -16.97
CA ALA A 12 29.06 6.15 -16.29
C ALA A 12 29.94 7.42 -16.29
N GLU A 13 29.80 8.27 -17.31
CA GLU A 13 30.49 9.54 -17.46
C GLU A 13 30.05 10.57 -16.39
N ASP A 14 28.78 10.56 -15.98
CA ASP A 14 28.26 11.44 -14.92
C ASP A 14 28.85 11.04 -13.56
N PHE A 15 29.12 9.75 -13.35
CA PHE A 15 29.73 9.24 -12.13
C PHE A 15 31.23 9.57 -12.05
N GLU A 16 31.94 9.55 -13.19
CA GLU A 16 33.35 9.96 -13.25
C GLU A 16 33.53 11.48 -13.09
N SER A 17 32.58 12.29 -13.59
CA SER A 17 32.57 13.73 -13.35
C SER A 17 32.41 14.07 -11.87
N PHE A 18 31.58 13.31 -11.14
CA PHE A 18 31.46 13.47 -9.69
C PHE A 18 32.74 13.08 -8.97
N ALA A 19 33.33 11.93 -9.32
CA ALA A 19 34.56 11.43 -8.69
C ALA A 19 35.78 12.35 -8.93
N SER A 20 35.91 12.91 -10.13
CA SER A 20 37.01 13.83 -10.49
C SER A 20 36.90 15.19 -9.79
N GLY A 21 35.69 15.64 -9.44
CA GLY A 21 35.46 16.84 -8.65
C GLY A 21 36.10 16.80 -7.25
N PHE A 22 36.14 15.62 -6.62
CA PHE A 22 36.76 15.44 -5.29
C PHE A 22 38.28 15.23 -5.33
N ALA A 23 38.83 14.81 -6.47
CA ALA A 23 40.27 14.57 -6.60
C ALA A 23 41.09 15.87 -6.63
N ASN A 24 40.52 16.97 -7.13
CA ASN A 24 41.21 18.26 -7.26
C ASN A 24 41.37 19.04 -5.95
N GLU A 25 40.74 18.62 -4.85
CA GLU A 25 40.82 19.31 -3.54
C GLU A 25 41.85 18.68 -2.58
N ALA A 26 42.61 17.66 -3.03
CA ALA A 26 43.52 16.89 -2.19
C ALA A 26 44.98 17.41 -2.14
N THR A 27 45.36 18.46 -2.87
CA THR A 27 46.74 18.97 -2.87
C THR A 27 47.01 20.14 -1.91
N GLY A 28 46.09 20.43 -0.98
CA GLY A 28 46.26 21.45 0.06
C GLY A 28 46.71 20.90 1.42
N THR A 29 48.02 20.96 1.68
CA THR A 29 48.70 21.13 2.99
C THR A 29 48.00 20.69 4.30
N ASN A 30 48.27 19.44 4.71
CA ASN A 30 48.61 18.92 6.05
C ASN A 30 47.78 19.30 7.31
N ARG A 31 47.07 18.32 7.91
CA ARG A 31 46.85 18.18 9.37
C ARG A 31 46.24 16.81 9.77
N GLY A 32 47.01 15.99 10.49
CA GLY A 32 46.53 15.02 11.48
C GLY A 32 45.93 13.69 10.98
N ASN A 33 46.73 12.62 11.01
CA ASN A 33 46.45 11.19 11.30
C ASN A 33 45.08 10.55 11.01
N ASN A 34 44.28 11.06 10.08
CA ASN A 34 43.10 10.39 9.55
C ASN A 34 43.04 10.66 8.05
N ALA A 35 44.01 10.12 7.30
CA ALA A 35 43.83 10.03 5.86
C ALA A 35 42.59 9.16 5.66
N PHE A 36 41.51 9.78 5.19
CA PHE A 36 40.30 9.07 4.82
C PHE A 36 40.71 7.96 3.85
N ASN A 37 40.70 6.72 4.33
CA ASN A 37 41.23 5.59 3.58
C ASN A 37 40.19 5.25 2.50
N MET A 38 40.35 5.85 1.32
CA MET A 38 39.48 5.65 0.17
C MET A 38 39.26 4.17 -0.15
N THR A 39 40.24 3.32 0.16
CA THR A 39 40.15 1.86 0.03
C THR A 39 39.13 1.26 1.00
N GLU A 40 39.13 1.70 2.26
CA GLU A 40 38.15 1.29 3.27
C GLU A 40 36.75 1.80 2.91
N PHE A 41 36.66 3.03 2.37
CA PHE A 41 35.39 3.60 1.89
C PHE A 41 34.83 2.85 0.66
N MET A 42 35.66 2.51 -0.32
CA MET A 42 35.22 1.71 -1.47
C MET A 42 34.83 0.29 -1.05
N THR A 43 35.50 -0.27 -0.04
CA THR A 43 35.13 -1.58 0.52
C THR A 43 33.75 -1.53 1.20
N SER A 44 33.45 -0.45 1.94
CA SER A 44 32.14 -0.30 2.58
C SER A 44 31.00 -0.09 1.57
N ILE A 45 31.24 0.64 0.47
CA ILE A 45 30.26 0.76 -0.63
C ILE A 45 29.95 -0.60 -1.25
N ASN A 46 30.97 -1.40 -1.57
CA ASN A 46 30.77 -2.76 -2.08
C ASN A 46 30.00 -3.65 -1.10
N GLN A 47 30.25 -3.48 0.20
CA GLN A 47 29.55 -4.21 1.24
C GLN A 47 28.06 -3.84 1.30
N VAL A 48 27.71 -2.55 1.19
CA VAL A 48 26.31 -2.08 1.17
C VAL A 48 25.58 -2.57 -0.10
N MET A 49 26.24 -2.53 -1.26
CA MET A 49 25.63 -3.05 -2.50
C MET A 49 25.33 -4.55 -2.41
N ASN A 50 26.27 -5.34 -1.87
CA ASN A 50 26.07 -6.77 -1.65
C ASN A 50 24.96 -7.03 -0.61
N GLN A 51 24.87 -6.23 0.45
CA GLN A 51 23.78 -6.33 1.42
C GLN A 51 22.42 -6.05 0.76
N ASN A 52 22.31 -5.00 -0.06
CA ASN A 52 21.07 -4.65 -0.75
C ASN A 52 20.63 -5.76 -1.73
N ALA A 53 21.57 -6.37 -2.46
CA ALA A 53 21.29 -7.50 -3.34
C ALA A 53 20.77 -8.72 -2.57
N MET A 54 21.35 -9.02 -1.39
CA MET A 54 20.90 -10.12 -0.54
C MET A 54 19.52 -9.87 0.07
N VAL A 55 19.21 -8.65 0.50
CA VAL A 55 17.88 -8.28 1.01
C VAL A 55 16.82 -8.43 -0.08
N LEU A 56 17.11 -7.94 -1.29
CA LEU A 56 16.19 -8.08 -2.42
C LEU A 56 15.95 -9.56 -2.75
N GLN A 57 17.00 -10.37 -2.76
CA GLN A 57 16.87 -11.80 -3.01
C GLN A 57 16.11 -12.53 -1.89
N ALA A 58 16.30 -12.15 -0.63
CA ALA A 58 15.55 -12.68 0.51
C ALA A 58 14.06 -12.32 0.42
N LEU A 59 13.72 -11.10 -0.01
CA LEU A 59 12.33 -10.69 -0.24
C LEU A 59 11.69 -11.45 -1.41
N MET A 60 12.43 -11.67 -2.50
CA MET A 60 11.94 -12.44 -3.65
C MET A 60 11.74 -13.93 -3.33
N ASN A 61 12.67 -14.55 -2.59
CA ASN A 61 12.53 -15.94 -2.14
C ASN A 61 11.37 -16.12 -1.15
N ASN A 62 11.09 -15.10 -0.33
CA ASN A 62 9.90 -15.09 0.53
C ASN A 62 8.61 -14.98 -0.28
N GLN A 63 8.58 -14.30 -1.44
CA GLN A 63 7.38 -14.27 -2.30
C GLN A 63 7.13 -15.60 -3.03
N GLN A 64 8.17 -16.35 -3.41
CA GLN A 64 8.01 -17.61 -4.16
C GLN A 64 7.50 -18.78 -3.30
N ASN A 65 7.74 -18.77 -1.98
CA ASN A 65 7.26 -19.81 -1.04
C ASN A 65 6.09 -19.35 -0.15
N GLN A 66 5.55 -18.16 -0.38
CA GLN A 66 4.28 -17.77 0.22
C GLN A 66 3.15 -18.32 -0.64
N ILE A 67 2.68 -19.53 -0.30
CA ILE A 67 1.22 -19.75 -0.26
C ILE A 67 0.69 -18.49 0.42
N PRO A 68 -0.16 -17.66 -0.20
CA PRO A 68 -0.47 -16.33 0.29
C PRO A 68 -0.84 -16.46 1.76
N GLN A 69 0.10 -16.07 2.63
CA GLN A 69 -0.12 -16.04 4.06
C GLN A 69 -1.10 -14.91 4.17
N ARG A 70 -2.39 -15.25 4.13
CA ARG A 70 -3.49 -14.33 4.39
C ARG A 70 -3.06 -13.64 5.67
N ASN A 71 -2.63 -12.39 5.53
CA ASN A 71 -2.66 -11.48 6.63
C ASN A 71 -4.14 -11.45 6.98
N TYR A 72 -4.55 -12.25 7.96
CA TYR A 72 -5.89 -12.22 8.51
C TYR A 72 -5.98 -10.92 9.30
N ALA A 73 -5.87 -9.78 8.60
CA ALA A 73 -6.65 -8.63 8.95
C ALA A 73 -8.08 -9.15 8.88
N VAL A 74 -8.60 -9.59 10.03
CA VAL A 74 -10.02 -9.84 10.20
C VAL A 74 -10.64 -8.48 9.95
N ILE A 75 -10.99 -8.21 8.70
CA ILE A 75 -11.84 -7.08 8.37
C ILE A 75 -13.11 -7.36 9.17
N PRO A 76 -13.49 -6.50 10.12
CA PRO A 76 -14.73 -6.71 10.85
C PRO A 76 -15.83 -6.84 9.81
N ASP A 77 -16.60 -7.91 9.89
CA ASP A 77 -17.73 -8.10 9.00
C ASP A 77 -18.84 -7.13 9.43
N PHE A 78 -18.88 -5.95 8.81
CA PHE A 78 -19.86 -4.91 9.12
C PHE A 78 -21.26 -5.25 8.57
N SER A 79 -21.41 -6.32 7.78
CA SER A 79 -22.75 -6.82 7.41
C SER A 79 -23.55 -7.26 8.63
N LYS A 80 -22.86 -7.70 9.70
CA LYS A 80 -23.49 -8.12 10.96
C LYS A 80 -23.89 -6.96 11.86
N THR A 81 -23.35 -5.76 11.61
CA THR A 81 -23.73 -4.55 12.37
C THR A 81 -24.97 -3.86 11.83
N ILE A 82 -25.42 -4.21 10.61
CA ILE A 82 -26.67 -3.72 10.04
C ILE A 82 -27.84 -4.42 10.74
N SER A 83 -28.62 -3.63 11.48
CA SER A 83 -29.84 -4.08 12.15
C SER A 83 -30.95 -4.39 11.15
N ASP A 84 -31.90 -5.22 11.58
CA ASP A 84 -33.10 -5.46 10.79
C ASP A 84 -34.00 -4.22 10.78
N TYR A 85 -34.71 -3.98 9.69
CA TYR A 85 -35.60 -2.83 9.50
C TYR A 85 -37.03 -3.27 9.21
N ALA A 86 -37.96 -2.88 10.08
CA ALA A 86 -39.36 -3.31 10.01
C ALA A 86 -40.32 -2.30 9.35
N GLY A 87 -39.84 -1.14 8.91
CA GLY A 87 -40.69 -0.05 8.41
C GLY A 87 -41.11 0.94 9.49
N GLU A 88 -40.18 1.27 10.38
CA GLU A 88 -40.38 2.19 11.51
C GLU A 88 -40.22 3.67 11.07
N ASP A 89 -40.12 4.60 12.03
CA ASP A 89 -40.04 6.04 11.80
C ASP A 89 -38.98 6.48 10.77
N LEU A 90 -39.21 7.65 10.16
CA LEU A 90 -38.34 8.22 9.12
C LEU A 90 -36.88 8.37 9.58
N ASP A 91 -36.65 8.78 10.82
CA ASP A 91 -35.30 8.98 11.36
C ASP A 91 -34.54 7.66 11.50
N LYS A 92 -35.22 6.59 11.92
CA LYS A 92 -34.65 5.24 11.97
C LYS A 92 -34.37 4.69 10.57
N SER A 93 -35.22 5.02 9.61
CA SER A 93 -35.05 4.65 8.21
C SER A 93 -33.79 5.26 7.61
N LYS A 94 -33.53 6.55 7.89
CA LYS A 94 -32.30 7.24 7.47
C LYS A 94 -31.06 6.64 8.11
N SER A 95 -31.07 6.45 9.43
CA SER A 95 -29.92 5.88 10.13
C SER A 95 -29.59 4.46 9.67
N TRP A 96 -30.63 3.67 9.35
CA TRP A 96 -30.47 2.34 8.79
C TRP A 96 -29.84 2.36 7.39
N LEU A 97 -30.31 3.25 6.51
CA LEU A 97 -29.71 3.44 5.17
C LEU A 97 -28.25 3.91 5.25
N GLU A 98 -27.95 4.88 6.11
CA GLU A 98 -26.58 5.37 6.33
C GLU A 98 -25.65 4.25 6.83
N SER A 99 -26.15 3.36 7.67
CA SER A 99 -25.40 2.19 8.15
C SER A 99 -25.10 1.20 7.03
N LEU A 100 -26.07 0.97 6.14
CA LEU A 100 -25.93 0.10 4.97
C LEU A 100 -24.95 0.69 3.95
N GLU A 101 -25.05 2.00 3.67
CA GLU A 101 -24.14 2.72 2.77
C GLU A 101 -22.71 2.80 3.31
N SER A 102 -22.55 3.00 4.62
CA SER A 102 -21.23 3.01 5.27
C SER A 102 -20.55 1.64 5.15
N ALA A 103 -21.28 0.55 5.38
CA ALA A 103 -20.78 -0.81 5.23
C ALA A 103 -20.42 -1.11 3.77
N ALA A 104 -21.28 -0.73 2.83
CA ALA A 104 -21.05 -0.89 1.40
C ALA A 104 -19.81 -0.13 0.92
N THR A 105 -19.64 1.12 1.35
CA THR A 105 -18.50 1.98 1.01
C THR A 105 -17.21 1.41 1.57
N LEU A 106 -17.22 0.95 2.83
CA LEU A 106 -16.04 0.40 3.47
C LEU A 106 -15.55 -0.89 2.78
N HIS A 107 -16.49 -1.79 2.44
CA HIS A 107 -16.16 -3.08 1.82
C HIS A 107 -16.13 -3.05 0.29
N HIS A 108 -16.44 -1.90 -0.32
CA HIS A 108 -16.51 -1.73 -1.77
C HIS A 108 -17.48 -2.75 -2.41
N TRP A 109 -18.66 -2.90 -1.79
CA TRP A 109 -19.67 -3.83 -2.27
C TRP A 109 -20.22 -3.40 -3.64
N PRO A 110 -20.40 -4.35 -4.58
CA PRO A 110 -21.14 -4.06 -5.80
C PRO A 110 -22.63 -3.85 -5.50
N ASP A 111 -23.31 -3.06 -6.33
CA ASP A 111 -24.70 -2.65 -6.12
C ASP A 111 -25.65 -3.85 -5.92
N GLU A 112 -25.44 -4.95 -6.64
CA GLU A 112 -26.25 -6.16 -6.48
C GLU A 112 -26.16 -6.74 -5.06
N PHE A 113 -24.96 -6.68 -4.46
CA PHE A 113 -24.74 -7.19 -3.11
C PHE A 113 -25.37 -6.27 -2.06
N ILE A 114 -25.34 -4.96 -2.28
CA ILE A 114 -26.00 -3.96 -1.41
C ILE A 114 -27.51 -4.21 -1.40
N LEU A 115 -28.11 -4.42 -2.57
CA LEU A 115 -29.54 -4.68 -2.70
C LEU A 115 -29.98 -5.98 -2.04
N GLU A 116 -29.26 -7.08 -2.25
CA GLU A 116 -29.56 -8.36 -1.58
C GLU A 116 -29.37 -8.27 -0.06
N THR A 117 -28.35 -7.55 0.40
CA THR A 117 -28.15 -7.31 1.84
C THR A 117 -29.29 -6.48 2.43
N ALA A 118 -29.70 -5.40 1.76
CA ALA A 118 -30.83 -4.58 2.18
C ALA A 118 -32.11 -5.43 2.27
N ARG A 119 -32.40 -6.22 1.23
CA ARG A 119 -33.54 -7.13 1.17
C ARG A 119 -33.53 -8.14 2.32
N SER A 120 -32.38 -8.79 2.57
CA SER A 120 -32.24 -9.77 3.66
C SER A 120 -32.44 -9.17 5.05
N LYS A 121 -32.33 -7.85 5.20
CA LYS A 121 -32.48 -7.11 6.45
C LYS A 121 -33.84 -6.43 6.60
N LEU A 122 -34.69 -6.48 5.57
CA LEU A 122 -36.09 -6.07 5.68
C LEU A 122 -36.88 -7.13 6.45
N THR A 123 -37.71 -6.67 7.39
CA THR A 123 -38.62 -7.52 8.16
C THR A 123 -39.98 -6.85 8.28
N GLY A 124 -40.98 -7.56 8.82
CA GLY A 124 -42.29 -6.99 9.17
C GLY A 124 -42.99 -6.26 8.01
N ALA A 125 -43.45 -5.03 8.28
CA ALA A 125 -44.23 -4.25 7.31
C ALA A 125 -43.40 -3.81 6.10
N ALA A 126 -42.11 -3.50 6.27
CA ALA A 126 -41.24 -3.12 5.17
C ALA A 126 -40.99 -4.28 4.19
N LEU A 127 -40.78 -5.50 4.70
CA LEU A 127 -40.64 -6.68 3.86
C LEU A 127 -41.94 -6.97 3.09
N HIS A 128 -43.09 -6.94 3.77
CA HIS A 128 -44.38 -7.16 3.12
C HIS A 128 -44.67 -6.12 2.03
N TRP A 129 -44.30 -4.86 2.24
CA TRP A 129 -44.44 -3.82 1.23
C TRP A 129 -43.55 -4.07 0.00
N TYR A 130 -42.32 -4.53 0.23
CA TYR A 130 -41.39 -4.88 -0.84
C TYR A 130 -41.89 -6.10 -1.65
N GLU A 131 -42.39 -7.14 -0.98
CA GLU A 131 -42.91 -8.35 -1.65
C GLU A 131 -44.26 -8.14 -2.34
N ALA A 132 -45.07 -7.19 -1.86
CA ALA A 132 -46.37 -6.87 -2.48
C ALA A 132 -46.23 -6.08 -3.79
N ARG A 133 -45.02 -5.67 -4.17
CA ARG A 133 -44.72 -4.83 -5.32
C ARG A 133 -44.09 -5.61 -6.46
#